data_AF-A0A6M0KZW5-F1
#
_entry.id   AF-A0A6M0KZW5-F1
#
_cell.length_a   1.000
_cell.length_b   1.000
_cell.length_c   1.000
_cell.angle_alpha   90.00
_cell.angle_beta   90.00
_cell.angle_gamma   90.00
#
_symmetry.space_group_name_H-M   'P 1'
#
loop_
_entity.id
_entity.type
_entity.pdbx_description
1 polymer ?
#
loop_
_entity_poly.entity_id
_entity_poly.type
_entity_poly.pdbx_seq_one_letter_code
_entity_poly.pdbx_strand_id
1 'polypeptide(L)'
;WYYSSTNTLIDGGKHNHDNFIISKLMFSTSPQQVANLSRLAVETYVDSNYSVVANTIFNTKENPKKLLNALQNLDYKLPKKTRDVYLYMPFRMMRIFPTVGVFGNLDLTTGKKERNIKFHQTHVVNQSGANLIFENGIIYDMNSGVLKLGKQIIKVYKFDVVEYRSNGKSIGETQLKYIDGEYCIVYMKSYNSFVIMDRETYHSAFVQMFMLEKYDKNLFELVVSSPYSKIYKIKR
;
A
#
# COMPACT_ATOMS: atom_id res chain seq x y z
N TRP A 1 10.85 9.50 13.86
CA TRP A 1 11.34 10.76 14.45
C TRP A 1 12.45 10.50 15.47
N TYR A 2 12.22 9.75 16.56
CA TYR A 2 13.26 9.53 17.60
C TYR A 2 14.55 8.89 17.07
N TYR A 3 14.47 7.70 16.46
CA TYR A 3 15.65 6.97 15.97
C TYR A 3 16.29 7.55 14.69
N SER A 4 15.54 8.36 13.95
CA SER A 4 15.98 8.90 12.66
C SER A 4 16.38 10.37 12.74
N SER A 5 16.09 11.05 13.86
CA SER A 5 16.19 12.50 14.00
C SER A 5 15.53 13.27 12.85
N THR A 6 14.36 12.78 12.38
CA THR A 6 13.58 13.38 11.28
C THR A 6 12.17 13.76 11.71
N ASN A 7 11.55 14.68 10.96
CA ASN A 7 10.13 15.01 11.11
C ASN A 7 9.22 13.90 10.53
N THR A 8 7.99 13.81 11.06
CA THR A 8 6.94 12.89 10.59
C THR A 8 5.65 13.65 10.34
N LEU A 9 4.87 13.24 9.32
CA LEU A 9 3.58 13.88 9.03
C LEU A 9 2.54 13.57 10.11
N ILE A 10 2.57 12.34 10.64
CA ILE A 10 1.74 11.85 11.74
C ILE A 10 2.60 11.15 12.79
N ASP A 11 2.12 11.13 14.04
CA ASP A 11 2.70 10.42 15.17
C ASP A 11 1.62 10.07 16.22
N GLY A 12 2.03 9.56 17.39
CA GLY A 12 1.10 9.16 18.46
C GLY A 12 0.33 10.31 19.11
N GLY A 13 0.77 11.55 18.97
CA GLY A 13 0.04 12.75 19.41
C GLY A 13 -0.67 13.48 18.26
N LYS A 14 -0.25 13.26 17.02
CA LYS A 14 -0.83 13.83 15.80
C LYS A 14 -1.24 12.74 14.80
N HIS A 15 -2.46 12.22 14.95
CA HIS A 15 -3.03 11.17 14.08
C HIS A 15 -4.51 11.45 13.75
N ASN A 16 -4.79 12.68 13.30
CA ASN A 16 -6.12 13.17 12.97
C ASN A 16 -6.45 12.99 11.47
N HIS A 17 -6.94 14.02 10.78
CA HIS A 17 -7.29 13.97 9.37
C HIS A 17 -6.07 13.66 8.46
N ASP A 18 -4.84 13.89 8.92
CA ASP A 18 -3.63 13.53 8.17
C ASP A 18 -3.47 12.01 7.95
N ASN A 19 -4.19 11.17 8.72
CA ASN A 19 -4.29 9.74 8.43
C ASN A 19 -4.90 9.46 7.06
N PHE A 20 -5.77 10.34 6.55
CA PHE A 20 -6.30 10.25 5.18
C PHE A 20 -5.16 10.25 4.15
N ILE A 21 -4.18 11.14 4.32
CA ILE A 21 -3.04 11.27 3.40
C ILE A 21 -2.21 9.99 3.43
N ILE A 22 -1.83 9.51 4.61
CA ILE A 22 -1.03 8.29 4.75
C ILE A 22 -1.78 7.09 4.15
N SER A 23 -3.07 6.97 4.42
CA SER A 23 -3.90 5.92 3.83
C SER A 23 -3.96 6.01 2.31
N LYS A 24 -4.24 7.20 1.74
CA LYS A 24 -4.25 7.38 0.28
C LYS A 24 -2.90 7.07 -0.35
N LEU A 25 -1.77 7.44 0.28
CA LEU A 25 -0.44 7.07 -0.20
C LEU A 25 -0.26 5.56 -0.24
N MET A 26 -0.59 4.86 0.85
CA MET A 26 -0.36 3.41 0.95
C MET A 26 -1.30 2.58 0.06
N PHE A 27 -2.51 3.07 -0.20
CA PHE A 27 -3.54 2.39 -0.99
C PHE A 27 -3.62 2.86 -2.46
N SER A 28 -2.86 3.90 -2.85
CA SER A 28 -2.88 4.39 -4.24
C SER A 28 -2.31 3.35 -5.20
N THR A 29 -2.98 3.17 -6.33
CA THR A 29 -2.50 2.35 -7.46
C THR A 29 -1.65 3.15 -8.46
N SER A 30 -1.47 4.46 -8.24
CA SER A 30 -0.70 5.35 -9.09
C SER A 30 0.62 5.75 -8.39
N PRO A 31 1.77 5.24 -8.85
CA PRO A 31 3.07 5.65 -8.33
C PRO A 31 3.27 7.17 -8.42
N GLN A 32 2.71 7.80 -9.45
CA GLN A 32 2.75 9.24 -9.65
C GLN A 32 2.00 10.01 -8.57
N GLN A 33 0.80 9.55 -8.20
CA GLN A 33 0.03 10.13 -7.11
C GLN A 33 0.76 9.98 -5.78
N VAL A 34 1.39 8.83 -5.53
CA VAL A 34 2.19 8.61 -4.32
C VAL A 34 3.32 9.63 -4.23
N ALA A 35 4.10 9.82 -5.30
CA ALA A 35 5.20 10.78 -5.31
C ALA A 35 4.71 12.22 -5.16
N ASN A 36 3.69 12.61 -5.94
CA ASN A 36 3.16 13.98 -5.94
C ASN A 36 2.51 14.34 -4.61
N LEU A 37 1.64 13.48 -4.06
CA LEU A 37 0.98 13.73 -2.78
C LEU A 37 1.98 13.72 -1.63
N SER A 38 3.03 12.88 -1.67
CA SER A 38 4.09 12.89 -0.66
C SER A 38 4.83 14.24 -0.62
N ARG A 39 5.25 14.75 -1.79
CA ARG A 39 5.91 16.05 -1.89
C ARG A 39 4.97 17.17 -1.45
N LEU A 40 3.77 17.23 -2.02
CA LEU A 40 2.78 18.26 -1.70
C LEU A 40 2.50 18.29 -0.19
N ALA A 41 2.20 17.13 0.41
CA ALA A 41 1.85 17.05 1.82
C ALA A 41 3.00 17.53 2.73
N VAL A 42 4.24 17.15 2.44
CA VAL A 42 5.38 17.54 3.28
C VAL A 42 5.74 19.02 3.11
N GLU A 43 5.69 19.57 1.90
CA GLU A 43 5.94 21.01 1.72
C GLU A 43 4.83 21.82 2.37
N THR A 44 3.55 21.46 2.15
CA THR A 44 2.42 22.10 2.84
C THR A 44 2.55 22.00 4.34
N TYR A 45 2.99 20.87 4.89
CA TYR A 45 3.18 20.70 6.33
C TYR A 45 4.12 21.76 6.92
N VAL A 46 5.20 22.07 6.23
CA VAL A 46 6.17 23.06 6.74
C VAL A 46 5.70 24.48 6.45
N ASP A 47 5.18 24.74 5.25
CA ASP A 47 4.70 26.07 4.85
C ASP A 47 3.52 26.54 5.72
N SER A 48 2.72 25.60 6.23
CA SER A 48 1.60 25.88 7.13
C SER A 48 1.97 25.95 8.61
N ASN A 49 3.27 26.01 8.94
CA ASN A 49 3.79 25.95 10.30
C ASN A 49 3.29 24.72 11.08
N TYR A 50 3.41 23.55 10.45
CA TYR A 50 3.10 22.25 11.03
C TYR A 50 1.61 22.02 11.36
N SER A 51 0.71 22.61 10.58
CA SER A 51 -0.74 22.40 10.71
C SER A 51 -1.18 20.97 10.32
N VAL A 52 -2.49 20.71 10.44
CA VAL A 52 -3.13 19.53 9.85
C VAL A 52 -3.20 19.72 8.33
N VAL A 53 -2.39 18.95 7.61
CA VAL A 53 -2.18 19.11 6.17
C VAL A 53 -3.41 18.77 5.36
N ALA A 54 -4.14 17.72 5.75
CA ALA A 54 -5.38 17.33 5.09
C ALA A 54 -6.39 18.50 5.12
N ASN A 55 -6.47 19.23 6.24
CA ASN A 55 -7.31 20.42 6.32
C ASN A 55 -6.81 21.49 5.37
N THR A 56 -5.50 21.77 5.31
CA THR A 56 -4.98 22.80 4.42
C THR A 56 -5.19 22.46 2.93
N ILE A 57 -4.91 21.24 2.51
CA ILE A 57 -4.98 20.81 1.10
C ILE A 57 -6.44 20.68 0.63
N PHE A 58 -7.35 20.24 1.50
CA PHE A 58 -8.74 19.95 1.12
C PHE A 58 -9.76 21.00 1.60
N ASN A 59 -9.32 22.09 2.26
CA ASN A 59 -10.17 23.22 2.64
C ASN A 59 -10.43 24.15 1.44
N THR A 60 -10.93 23.59 0.34
CA THR A 60 -11.35 24.34 -0.84
C THR A 60 -12.85 24.12 -1.05
N LYS A 61 -13.52 25.06 -1.72
CA LYS A 61 -14.90 24.84 -2.19
C LYS A 61 -14.98 23.82 -3.34
N GLU A 62 -13.83 23.37 -3.85
CA GLU A 62 -13.75 22.41 -4.94
C GLU A 62 -13.86 20.98 -4.43
N ASN A 63 -14.37 20.09 -5.29
CA ASN A 63 -14.43 18.68 -4.98
C ASN A 63 -13.01 18.11 -4.81
N PRO A 64 -12.65 17.55 -3.63
CA PRO A 64 -11.33 16.98 -3.38
C PRO A 64 -10.87 15.92 -4.39
N LYS A 65 -11.81 15.22 -5.04
CA LYS A 65 -11.51 14.24 -6.11
C LYS A 65 -10.78 14.88 -7.30
N LYS A 66 -11.06 16.15 -7.62
CA LYS A 66 -10.35 16.86 -8.71
C LYS A 66 -8.86 16.93 -8.43
N LEU A 67 -8.48 17.34 -7.21
CA LEU A 67 -7.08 17.39 -6.81
C LEU A 67 -6.46 15.99 -6.77
N LEU A 68 -7.14 15.01 -6.16
CA LEU A 68 -6.63 13.63 -6.09
C LEU A 68 -6.38 13.04 -7.49
N ASN A 69 -7.24 13.33 -8.45
CA ASN A 69 -7.05 12.92 -9.85
C ASN A 69 -5.91 13.70 -10.52
N ALA A 70 -5.82 15.02 -10.31
CA ALA A 70 -4.74 15.84 -10.87
C ALA A 70 -3.36 15.38 -10.38
N LEU A 71 -3.25 14.92 -9.14
CA LEU A 71 -2.01 14.38 -8.57
C LEU A 71 -1.53 13.09 -9.24
N GLN A 72 -2.35 12.41 -10.04
CA GLN A 72 -1.92 11.25 -10.84
C GLN A 72 -1.11 11.65 -12.09
N ASN A 73 -1.11 12.93 -12.46
CA ASN A 73 -0.45 13.42 -13.66
C ASN A 73 1.05 13.70 -13.42
N LEU A 74 1.87 13.33 -14.40
CA LEU A 74 3.32 13.61 -14.38
C LEU A 74 3.59 15.12 -14.39
N ASP A 75 2.80 15.91 -15.11
CA ASP A 75 3.02 17.36 -15.27
C ASP A 75 2.42 18.22 -14.15
N TYR A 76 1.86 17.60 -13.11
CA TYR A 76 1.34 18.33 -11.95
C TYR A 76 2.42 19.22 -11.35
N LYS A 77 2.13 20.53 -11.23
CA LYS A 77 3.07 21.51 -10.70
C LYS A 77 3.15 21.40 -9.18
N LEU A 78 4.26 20.87 -8.69
CA LEU A 78 4.53 20.73 -7.28
C LEU A 78 5.16 22.01 -6.69
N PRO A 79 5.00 22.25 -5.38
CA PRO A 79 5.78 23.25 -4.67
C PRO A 79 7.28 22.97 -4.80
N LYS A 80 8.11 24.02 -4.65
CA LYS A 80 9.57 23.90 -4.72
C LYS A 80 10.04 22.89 -3.66
N LYS A 81 10.83 21.91 -4.08
CA LYS A 81 11.48 20.98 -3.16
C LYS A 81 12.41 21.75 -2.21
N THR A 82 12.14 21.70 -0.91
CA THR A 82 13.00 22.32 0.12
C THR A 82 13.67 21.30 1.02
N ARG A 83 13.24 20.03 0.98
CA ARG A 83 13.78 18.94 1.80
C ARG A 83 13.64 17.58 1.14
N ASP A 84 14.36 16.59 1.66
CA ASP A 84 14.14 15.20 1.27
C ASP A 84 12.90 14.61 1.97
N VAL A 85 12.21 13.72 1.26
CA VAL A 85 10.99 13.06 1.72
C VAL A 85 11.18 11.57 1.59
N TYR A 86 10.78 10.82 2.62
CA TYR A 86 10.94 9.38 2.68
C TYR A 86 9.62 8.69 3.00
N LEU A 87 9.34 7.59 2.31
CA LEU A 87 8.28 6.65 2.66
C LEU A 87 8.90 5.51 3.47
N TYR A 88 8.38 5.32 4.68
CA TYR A 88 8.74 4.20 5.55
C TYR A 88 7.64 3.15 5.53
N MET A 89 7.95 1.96 5.01
CA MET A 89 7.00 0.85 4.87
C MET A 89 7.47 -0.34 5.72
N PRO A 90 6.99 -0.48 6.96
CA PRO A 90 7.40 -1.57 7.82
C PRO A 90 6.53 -2.83 7.64
N PHE A 91 7.14 -4.01 7.80
CA PHE A 91 6.45 -5.30 7.76
C PHE A 91 5.24 -5.35 8.70
N ARG A 92 5.39 -4.82 9.93
CA ARG A 92 4.31 -4.80 10.93
C ARG A 92 3.04 -4.07 10.47
N MET A 93 3.13 -3.19 9.46
CA MET A 93 1.97 -2.50 8.93
C MET A 93 0.97 -3.47 8.29
N MET A 94 1.42 -4.64 7.79
CA MET A 94 0.52 -5.66 7.23
C MET A 94 -0.62 -6.05 8.19
N ARG A 95 -0.32 -6.16 9.49
CA ARG A 95 -1.31 -6.54 10.51
C ARG A 95 -2.44 -5.52 10.68
N ILE A 96 -2.14 -4.24 10.43
CA ILE A 96 -3.09 -3.13 10.59
C ILE A 96 -3.46 -2.50 9.24
N PHE A 97 -3.03 -3.09 8.13
CA PHE A 97 -3.18 -2.50 6.80
C PHE A 97 -4.65 -2.25 6.44
N PRO A 98 -5.60 -3.19 6.70
CA PRO A 98 -7.02 -2.91 6.49
C PRO A 98 -7.52 -1.68 7.27
N THR A 99 -7.08 -1.51 8.52
CA THR A 99 -7.43 -0.36 9.37
C THR A 99 -6.85 0.94 8.82
N VAL A 100 -5.59 0.93 8.37
CA VAL A 100 -4.99 2.08 7.68
C VAL A 100 -5.84 2.45 6.46
N GLY A 101 -6.32 1.47 5.70
CA GLY A 101 -7.15 1.68 4.51
C GLY A 101 -8.47 2.40 4.78
N VAL A 102 -9.04 2.26 5.98
CA VAL A 102 -10.32 2.93 6.33
C VAL A 102 -10.23 4.44 6.17
N PHE A 103 -9.13 5.06 6.59
CA PHE A 103 -9.00 6.52 6.58
C PHE A 103 -9.05 7.12 5.17
N GLY A 104 -8.41 6.49 4.19
CA GLY A 104 -8.34 6.95 2.81
C GLY A 104 -9.44 6.39 1.91
N ASN A 105 -10.20 5.41 2.38
CA ASN A 105 -11.31 4.80 1.65
C ASN A 105 -12.63 5.56 1.88
N LEU A 106 -12.56 6.88 1.84
CA LEU A 106 -13.68 7.79 2.10
C LEU A 106 -13.84 8.79 0.95
N ASP A 107 -15.06 8.96 0.49
CA ASP A 107 -15.44 10.12 -0.31
C ASP A 107 -15.47 11.34 0.62
N LEU A 108 -14.51 12.25 0.46
CA LEU A 108 -14.37 13.44 1.30
C LEU A 108 -15.56 14.42 1.23
N THR A 109 -16.47 14.29 0.25
CA THR A 109 -17.67 15.13 0.15
C THR A 109 -18.88 14.52 0.87
N THR A 110 -18.95 13.18 0.96
CA THR A 110 -20.11 12.47 1.52
C THR A 110 -19.82 11.72 2.81
N GLY A 111 -18.54 11.50 3.15
CA GLY A 111 -18.10 10.65 4.25
C GLY A 111 -18.35 9.15 4.02
N LYS A 112 -18.89 8.76 2.85
CA LYS A 112 -19.20 7.36 2.54
C LYS A 112 -17.95 6.61 2.12
N LYS A 113 -17.92 5.33 2.49
CA LYS A 113 -16.88 4.39 2.08
C LYS A 113 -16.88 4.20 0.56
N GLU A 114 -15.71 4.26 -0.09
CA GLU A 114 -15.60 4.11 -1.55
C GLU A 114 -15.71 2.64 -2.01
N ARG A 115 -15.09 1.71 -1.26
CA ARG A 115 -15.10 0.27 -1.58
C ARG A 115 -14.95 -0.64 -0.37
N ASN A 116 -15.15 -1.93 -0.57
CA ASN A 116 -14.84 -2.95 0.43
C ASN A 116 -13.42 -3.49 0.21
N ILE A 117 -12.44 -2.99 0.97
CA ILE A 117 -11.05 -3.48 0.91
C ILE A 117 -10.99 -4.93 1.40
N LYS A 118 -10.36 -5.80 0.61
CA LYS A 118 -10.08 -7.21 0.95
C LYS A 118 -8.58 -7.37 1.09
N PHE A 119 -8.14 -7.68 2.30
CA PHE A 119 -6.74 -7.93 2.62
C PHE A 119 -6.69 -8.87 3.82
N HIS A 120 -6.30 -10.11 3.57
CA HIS A 120 -6.28 -11.19 4.54
C HIS A 120 -4.85 -11.72 4.66
N GLN A 121 -4.13 -11.25 5.67
CA GLN A 121 -2.89 -11.89 6.07
C GLN A 121 -3.22 -13.22 6.78
N THR A 122 -2.58 -14.30 6.37
CA THR A 122 -2.79 -15.64 6.93
C THR A 122 -1.55 -16.51 6.73
N HIS A 123 -1.62 -17.76 7.16
CA HIS A 123 -0.61 -18.78 6.95
C HIS A 123 -1.29 -20.14 6.71
N VAL A 124 -0.57 -21.07 6.09
CA VAL A 124 -1.07 -22.43 5.84
C VAL A 124 -1.04 -23.20 7.15
N VAL A 125 -2.17 -23.78 7.53
CA VAL A 125 -2.29 -24.67 8.70
C VAL A 125 -2.35 -26.14 8.32
N ASN A 126 -2.77 -26.43 7.08
CA ASN A 126 -2.80 -27.79 6.56
C ASN A 126 -2.71 -27.79 5.03
N GLN A 127 -2.17 -28.86 4.46
CA GLN A 127 -2.16 -29.11 3.03
C GLN A 127 -2.70 -30.51 2.75
N SER A 128 -3.77 -30.59 1.95
CA SER A 128 -4.37 -31.85 1.51
C SER A 128 -4.31 -31.93 -0.01
N GLY A 129 -3.31 -32.66 -0.52
CA GLY A 129 -3.00 -32.71 -1.95
C GLY A 129 -2.71 -31.32 -2.51
N ALA A 130 -3.53 -30.87 -3.47
CA ALA A 130 -3.43 -29.55 -4.09
C ALA A 130 -4.11 -28.42 -3.30
N ASN A 131 -4.80 -28.73 -2.20
CA ASN A 131 -5.50 -27.72 -1.41
C ASN A 131 -4.60 -27.20 -0.28
N LEU A 132 -4.34 -25.89 -0.29
CA LEU A 132 -3.77 -25.17 0.84
C LEU A 132 -4.91 -24.66 1.73
N ILE A 133 -4.93 -25.08 2.98
CA ILE A 133 -5.92 -24.65 3.97
C ILE A 133 -5.26 -23.59 4.85
N PHE A 134 -5.80 -22.39 4.85
CA PHE A 134 -5.30 -21.27 5.62
C PHE A 134 -5.96 -21.18 6.99
N GLU A 135 -5.26 -20.58 7.96
CA GLU A 135 -5.74 -20.38 9.34
C GLU A 135 -7.12 -19.72 9.43
N ASN A 136 -7.40 -18.78 8.52
CA ASN A 136 -8.67 -18.06 8.47
C ASN A 136 -9.81 -18.84 7.77
N GLY A 137 -9.60 -20.13 7.48
CA GLY A 137 -10.57 -21.02 6.84
C GLY A 137 -10.68 -20.87 5.31
N ILE A 138 -9.92 -19.96 4.70
CA ILE A 138 -9.83 -19.86 3.24
C ILE A 138 -9.07 -21.08 2.72
N ILE A 139 -9.52 -21.63 1.59
CA ILE A 139 -8.83 -22.74 0.92
C ILE A 139 -8.41 -22.27 -0.47
N TYR A 140 -7.14 -22.48 -0.84
CA TYR A 140 -6.66 -22.30 -2.20
C TYR A 140 -6.40 -23.66 -2.85
N ASP A 141 -7.05 -23.91 -3.99
CA ASP A 141 -6.76 -25.08 -4.82
C ASP A 141 -5.70 -24.71 -5.86
N MET A 142 -4.51 -25.28 -5.72
CA MET A 142 -3.36 -25.00 -6.58
C MET A 142 -3.54 -25.51 -8.01
N ASN A 143 -4.36 -26.55 -8.22
CA ASN A 143 -4.61 -27.13 -9.55
C ASN A 143 -5.58 -26.26 -10.34
N SER A 144 -6.70 -25.91 -9.72
CA SER A 144 -7.74 -25.10 -10.37
C SER A 144 -7.51 -23.60 -10.24
N GLY A 145 -6.60 -23.14 -9.38
CA GLY A 145 -6.28 -21.71 -9.24
C GLY A 145 -7.42 -20.87 -8.65
N VAL A 146 -8.30 -21.48 -7.84
CA VAL A 146 -9.44 -20.80 -7.19
C VAL A 146 -9.32 -20.79 -5.67
N LEU A 147 -9.92 -19.77 -5.06
CA LEU A 147 -10.13 -19.66 -3.62
C LEU A 147 -11.55 -20.10 -3.25
N LYS A 148 -11.68 -20.83 -2.15
CA LYS A 148 -12.96 -21.14 -1.51
C LYS A 148 -13.09 -20.29 -0.24
N LEU A 149 -14.02 -19.34 -0.25
CA LEU A 149 -14.34 -18.46 0.88
C LEU A 149 -15.74 -18.83 1.38
N GLY A 150 -15.81 -19.75 2.34
CA GLY A 150 -17.08 -20.35 2.75
C GLY A 150 -17.74 -21.06 1.56
N LYS A 151 -18.88 -20.53 1.09
CA LYS A 151 -19.62 -21.07 -0.07
C LYS A 151 -19.20 -20.47 -1.42
N GLN A 152 -18.40 -19.41 -1.41
CA GLN A 152 -17.97 -18.72 -2.64
C GLN A 152 -16.73 -19.37 -3.24
N ILE A 153 -16.73 -19.53 -4.56
CA ILE A 153 -15.55 -19.95 -5.34
C ILE A 153 -15.10 -18.74 -6.16
N ILE A 154 -13.86 -18.30 -5.97
CA ILE A 154 -13.35 -17.06 -6.54
C ILE A 154 -12.06 -17.36 -7.32
N LYS A 155 -11.99 -16.93 -8.57
CA LYS A 155 -10.79 -17.09 -9.40
C LYS A 155 -9.65 -16.20 -8.91
N VAL A 156 -8.45 -16.75 -8.86
CA VAL A 156 -7.23 -15.99 -8.55
C VAL A 156 -6.68 -15.38 -9.83
N TYR A 157 -6.42 -14.08 -9.82
CA TYR A 157 -5.76 -13.35 -10.89
C TYR A 157 -4.28 -13.73 -10.97
N LYS A 158 -3.56 -13.51 -9.87
CA LYS A 158 -2.13 -13.77 -9.75
C LYS A 158 -1.80 -14.46 -8.44
N PHE A 159 -0.81 -15.33 -8.52
CA PHE A 159 -0.13 -15.92 -7.39
C PHE A 159 1.35 -15.54 -7.46
N ASP A 160 1.80 -14.69 -6.55
CA ASP A 160 3.19 -14.27 -6.44
C ASP A 160 3.87 -15.00 -5.27
N VAL A 161 5.08 -15.50 -5.48
CA VAL A 161 5.96 -15.97 -4.41
C VAL A 161 7.11 -15.00 -4.29
N VAL A 162 7.35 -14.45 -3.10
CA VAL A 162 8.45 -13.52 -2.84
C VAL A 162 9.32 -14.06 -1.71
N GLU A 163 10.63 -14.07 -1.94
CA GLU A 163 11.64 -14.48 -0.97
C GLU A 163 12.72 -13.39 -0.86
N TYR A 164 13.02 -12.98 0.37
CA TYR A 164 14.09 -12.04 0.68
C TYR A 164 15.39 -12.80 0.92
N ARG A 165 16.43 -12.44 0.16
CA ARG A 165 17.77 -12.96 0.35
C ARG A 165 18.54 -12.13 1.38
N SER A 166 19.59 -12.72 1.95
CA SER A 166 20.47 -12.10 2.95
C SER A 166 21.12 -10.79 2.48
N ASN A 167 21.28 -10.59 1.17
CA ASN A 167 21.81 -9.37 0.57
C ASN A 167 20.76 -8.24 0.38
N GLY A 168 19.56 -8.39 0.94
CA GLY A 168 18.49 -7.40 0.84
C GLY A 168 17.73 -7.40 -0.50
N LYS A 169 18.08 -8.28 -1.44
CA LYS A 169 17.36 -8.44 -2.72
C LYS A 169 16.15 -9.35 -2.52
N SER A 170 14.98 -8.94 -2.99
CA SER A 170 13.85 -9.85 -3.17
C SER A 170 13.97 -10.59 -4.51
N ILE A 171 13.68 -11.88 -4.48
CA ILE A 171 13.38 -12.66 -5.68
C ILE A 171 11.88 -12.94 -5.68
N GLY A 172 11.26 -12.78 -6.84
CA GLY A 172 9.83 -12.96 -7.00
C GLY A 172 9.51 -13.82 -8.21
N GLU A 173 8.61 -14.77 -8.04
CA GLU A 173 7.99 -15.50 -9.14
C GLU A 173 6.52 -15.11 -9.22
N THR A 174 6.08 -14.66 -10.40
CA THR A 174 4.69 -14.30 -10.64
C THR A 174 4.05 -15.36 -11.53
N GLN A 175 2.96 -15.96 -11.07
CA GLN A 175 2.13 -16.85 -11.87
C GLN A 175 0.79 -16.17 -12.18
N LEU A 176 0.52 -15.93 -13.46
CA LEU A 176 -0.81 -15.57 -13.92
C LEU A 176 -1.70 -16.82 -13.88
N LYS A 177 -2.83 -16.75 -13.19
CA LYS A 177 -3.78 -17.87 -13.08
C LYS A 177 -5.00 -17.62 -13.96
N TYR A 178 -5.75 -16.54 -13.72
CA TYR A 178 -6.91 -16.14 -14.51
C TYR A 178 -6.89 -14.65 -14.82
N ILE A 179 -6.97 -14.23 -16.09
CA ILE A 179 -6.98 -12.80 -16.44
C ILE A 179 -8.17 -12.03 -15.83
N ASP A 180 -9.30 -12.73 -15.68
CA ASP A 180 -10.57 -12.27 -15.11
C ASP A 180 -10.68 -12.55 -13.59
N GLY A 181 -9.63 -13.08 -12.96
CA GLY A 181 -9.64 -13.36 -11.52
C GLY A 181 -9.83 -12.09 -10.68
N GLU A 182 -10.47 -12.22 -9.53
CA GLU A 182 -10.85 -11.09 -8.66
C GLU A 182 -9.85 -10.86 -7.51
N TYR A 183 -9.11 -11.91 -7.15
CA TYR A 183 -8.18 -11.90 -6.02
C TYR A 183 -6.74 -12.16 -6.44
N CYS A 184 -5.80 -11.64 -5.68
CA CYS A 184 -4.38 -11.96 -5.80
C CYS A 184 -3.90 -12.63 -4.51
N ILE A 185 -2.91 -13.50 -4.65
CA ILE A 185 -2.22 -14.14 -3.53
C ILE A 185 -0.75 -13.75 -3.61
N VAL A 186 -0.18 -13.30 -2.50
CA VAL A 186 1.26 -13.13 -2.34
C VAL A 186 1.73 -14.03 -1.21
N TYR A 187 2.58 -15.00 -1.51
CA TYR A 187 3.30 -15.78 -0.51
C TYR A 187 4.65 -15.13 -0.23
N MET A 188 4.79 -14.55 0.96
CA MET A 188 6.03 -13.95 1.43
C MET A 188 6.82 -15.00 2.22
N LYS A 189 7.62 -15.80 1.51
CA LYS A 189 8.29 -17.00 2.01
C LYS A 189 9.16 -16.75 3.24
N SER A 190 9.90 -15.64 3.26
CA SER A 190 10.78 -15.27 4.39
C SER A 190 10.04 -15.02 5.70
N TYR A 191 8.72 -14.79 5.67
CA TYR A 191 7.87 -14.61 6.86
C TYR A 191 6.92 -15.77 7.08
N ASN A 192 6.98 -16.79 6.21
CA ASN A 192 5.97 -17.86 6.13
C ASN A 192 4.52 -17.33 6.16
N SER A 193 4.26 -16.25 5.41
CA SER A 193 2.96 -15.55 5.45
C SER A 193 2.38 -15.41 4.05
N PHE A 194 1.09 -15.69 3.94
CA PHE A 194 0.28 -15.47 2.76
C PHE A 194 -0.56 -14.21 2.95
N VAL A 195 -0.73 -13.46 1.87
CA VAL A 195 -1.67 -12.34 1.83
C VAL A 195 -2.60 -12.53 0.66
N ILE A 196 -3.89 -12.62 0.95
CA ILE A 196 -4.97 -12.81 -0.01
C ILE A 196 -5.77 -11.52 -0.08
N MET A 197 -5.86 -10.90 -1.26
CA MET A 197 -6.41 -9.55 -1.39
C MET A 197 -7.15 -9.32 -2.71
N ASP A 198 -7.98 -8.29 -2.78
CA ASP A 198 -8.59 -7.86 -4.04
C ASP A 198 -7.55 -7.23 -4.99
N ARG A 199 -7.86 -7.17 -6.29
CA ARG A 199 -6.94 -6.63 -7.31
C ARG A 199 -6.51 -5.20 -7.06
N GLU A 200 -7.42 -4.33 -6.63
CA GLU A 200 -7.09 -2.92 -6.44
C GLU A 200 -6.11 -2.76 -5.27
N THR A 201 -6.33 -3.49 -4.16
CA THR A 201 -5.37 -3.58 -3.06
C THR A 201 -4.04 -4.17 -3.51
N TYR A 202 -4.04 -5.20 -4.36
CA TYR A 202 -2.80 -5.76 -4.92
C TYR A 202 -1.97 -4.71 -5.67
N HIS A 203 -2.63 -3.82 -6.41
CA HIS A 203 -1.94 -2.75 -7.14
C HIS A 203 -1.55 -1.54 -6.28
N SER A 204 -1.88 -1.55 -4.98
CA SER A 204 -1.53 -0.46 -4.08
C SER A 204 -0.02 -0.28 -3.90
N ALA A 205 0.39 0.94 -3.57
CA ALA A 205 1.77 1.31 -3.34
C ALA A 205 2.44 0.42 -2.28
N PHE A 206 1.76 0.12 -1.17
CA PHE A 206 2.32 -0.75 -0.15
C PHE A 206 2.55 -2.17 -0.69
N VAL A 207 1.59 -2.77 -1.38
CA VAL A 207 1.78 -4.13 -1.91
C VAL A 207 2.87 -4.15 -2.98
N GLN A 208 2.81 -3.24 -3.95
CA GLN A 208 3.79 -3.21 -5.04
C GLN A 208 5.20 -2.88 -4.53
N MET A 209 5.35 -1.82 -3.73
CA MET A 209 6.66 -1.35 -3.30
C MET A 209 7.21 -2.19 -2.13
N PHE A 210 6.41 -2.46 -1.09
CA PHE A 210 6.90 -3.21 0.07
C PHE A 210 6.93 -4.72 -0.20
N MET A 211 5.82 -5.34 -0.63
CA MET A 211 5.74 -6.80 -0.71
C MET A 211 6.44 -7.35 -1.95
N LEU A 212 6.32 -6.67 -3.10
CA LEU A 212 6.83 -7.14 -4.39
C LEU A 212 8.11 -6.42 -4.85
N GLU A 213 8.54 -5.36 -4.14
CA GLU A 213 9.67 -4.50 -4.52
C GLU A 213 9.59 -3.92 -5.94
N LYS A 214 8.36 -3.73 -6.44
CA LYS A 214 8.04 -3.10 -7.74
C LYS A 214 7.75 -1.63 -7.52
N TYR A 215 8.60 -0.76 -8.05
CA TYR A 215 8.47 0.69 -7.94
C TYR A 215 9.06 1.41 -9.15
N ASP A 216 8.57 2.62 -9.42
CA ASP A 216 9.11 3.48 -10.48
C ASP A 216 10.41 4.14 -10.04
N LYS A 217 11.52 3.77 -10.68
CA LYS A 217 12.86 4.29 -10.36
C LYS A 217 13.05 5.77 -10.73
N ASN A 218 12.19 6.34 -11.56
CA ASN A 218 12.21 7.78 -11.85
C ASN A 218 11.59 8.60 -10.73
N LEU A 219 10.66 8.00 -9.96
CA LEU A 219 9.95 8.65 -8.87
C LEU A 219 10.55 8.35 -7.49
N PHE A 220 11.13 7.16 -7.32
CA PHE A 220 11.61 6.67 -6.03
C PHE A 220 13.03 6.12 -6.11
N GLU A 221 13.77 6.30 -5.01
CA GLU A 221 15.05 5.64 -4.76
C GLU A 221 14.90 4.73 -3.55
N LEU A 222 15.26 3.45 -3.68
CA LEU A 222 15.25 2.49 -2.58
C LEU A 222 16.52 2.71 -1.74
N VAL A 223 16.35 3.23 -0.52
CA VAL A 223 17.45 3.57 0.39
C VAL A 223 17.74 2.43 1.35
N VAL A 224 16.69 1.78 1.86
CA VAL A 224 16.82 0.64 2.76
C VAL A 224 15.95 -0.50 2.24
N SER A 225 16.58 -1.66 2.09
CA SER A 225 15.94 -2.90 1.67
C SER A 225 16.19 -3.99 2.70
N SER A 226 15.22 -4.25 3.59
CA SER A 226 15.33 -5.32 4.60
C SER A 226 14.04 -6.12 4.72
N PRO A 227 14.08 -7.30 5.38
CA PRO A 227 12.87 -8.02 5.75
C PRO A 227 11.97 -7.24 6.73
N TYR A 228 12.47 -6.26 7.48
CA TYR A 228 11.64 -5.57 8.46
C TYR A 228 10.99 -4.31 7.91
N SER A 229 11.61 -3.68 6.91
CA SER A 229 11.14 -2.43 6.34
C SER A 229 11.74 -2.15 4.97
N LYS A 230 11.00 -1.39 4.17
CA LYS A 230 11.51 -0.70 2.98
C LYS A 230 11.46 0.81 3.20
N ILE A 231 12.51 1.51 2.79
CA ILE A 231 12.57 2.97 2.83
C ILE A 231 12.83 3.49 1.43
N TYR A 232 11.92 4.33 0.96
CA TYR A 232 12.02 4.97 -0.35
C TYR A 232 12.18 6.47 -0.21
N LYS A 233 13.19 7.05 -0.85
CA LYS A 233 13.30 8.50 -1.01
C LYS A 233 12.49 8.94 -2.24
N ILE A 234 11.71 10.00 -2.08
CA ILE A 234 10.98 10.64 -3.19
C ILE A 234 11.94 11.52 -4.00
N LYS A 235 11.98 11.32 -5.32
CA LYS A 235 12.84 12.09 -6.23
C LYS A 235 12.23 13.42 -6.68
N ARG A 236 10.90 13.49 -6.76
CA ARG A 236 10.15 14.71 -7.11
C ARG A 236 10.22 15.79 -6.02
#